data_AF-A0A813FVI3-F1
#
_entry.id   AF-A0A813FVI3-F1
#
_cell.length_a   1.000
_cell.length_b   1.000
_cell.length_c   1.000
_cell.angle_alpha   90.00
_cell.angle_beta   90.00
_cell.angle_gamma   90.00
#
_symmetry.space_group_name_H-M   'P 1'
#
loop_
_entity.id
_entity.type
_entity.pdbx_description
1 polymer ?
#
loop_
_entity_poly.entity_id
_entity_poly.type
_entity_poly.pdbx_seq_one_letter_code
_entity_poly.pdbx_strand_id
1 'polypeptide(L)'
;MACHTLGATMTGGSCPQGEQGSGPTELILGAVDPTVRLPTETSEMFKVGEAVRYLSRSSGSWIPAVVQGHNEELPGNGVESPWFSYCLDVQPRAHPGQVLAAERGEFLQPLDRLFEVGEAVRYLSRGLGQWVPAVVRGHVMVPAAPGGGEEFRYHLDCQEAAHPSRVMPGEAAGQSHER
;
A
#
# COMPACT_ATOMS: atom_id res chain seq x y z
N MET A 1 42.03 -32.98 -18.53
CA MET A 1 42.11 -31.59 -18.04
C MET A 1 41.29 -31.53 -16.77
N ALA A 2 41.95 -31.29 -15.65
CA ALA A 2 41.42 -31.42 -14.31
C ALA A 2 40.91 -30.07 -13.76
N CYS A 3 40.07 -30.18 -12.71
CA CYS A 3 39.80 -29.23 -11.62
C CYS A 3 39.17 -27.86 -12.02
N HIS A 4 38.24 -27.24 -11.28
CA HIS A 4 38.11 -27.12 -9.83
C HIS A 4 36.64 -26.99 -9.37
N THR A 5 36.30 -27.68 -8.28
CA THR A 5 35.12 -27.43 -7.43
C THR A 5 35.48 -26.35 -6.41
N LEU A 6 34.70 -25.27 -6.33
CA LEU A 6 34.82 -24.27 -5.27
C LEU A 6 33.70 -24.48 -4.25
N GLY A 7 34.06 -24.97 -3.07
CA GLY A 7 33.23 -24.96 -1.88
C GLY A 7 33.29 -23.59 -1.21
N ALA A 8 32.13 -23.05 -0.83
CA ALA A 8 32.03 -21.89 0.04
C ALA A 8 31.46 -22.33 1.39
N THR A 9 32.34 -22.44 2.38
CA THR A 9 32.00 -22.57 3.80
C THR A 9 31.73 -21.17 4.33
N MET A 10 30.49 -20.86 4.71
CA MET A 10 30.19 -19.64 5.47
C MET A 10 30.03 -20.01 6.94
N THR A 11 31.08 -19.68 7.70
CA THR A 11 31.20 -19.75 9.16
C THR A 11 30.28 -18.77 9.86
N GLY A 12 29.80 -19.18 11.04
CA GLY A 12 28.82 -18.47 11.85
C GLY A 12 29.23 -17.09 12.37
N GLY A 13 28.22 -16.25 12.52
CA GLY A 13 28.27 -15.00 13.27
C GLY A 13 27.40 -15.13 14.52
N SER A 14 28.05 -15.12 15.68
CA SER A 14 27.45 -15.15 17.02
C SER A 14 26.51 -13.98 17.27
N CYS A 15 25.35 -14.28 17.88
CA CYS A 15 24.45 -13.30 18.45
C CYS A 15 25.07 -12.70 19.73
N PRO A 16 25.20 -11.37 19.88
CA PRO A 16 25.47 -10.77 21.17
C PRO A 16 24.20 -10.78 22.03
N GLN A 17 24.29 -11.50 23.14
CA GLN A 17 23.33 -11.53 24.23
C GLN A 17 23.51 -10.25 25.05
N GLY A 18 22.60 -9.29 24.87
CA GLY A 18 22.52 -8.07 25.66
C GLY A 18 21.51 -8.25 26.79
N GLU A 19 22.01 -8.54 27.98
CA GLU A 19 21.27 -8.59 29.23
C GLU A 19 20.98 -7.19 29.80
N GLN A 20 19.77 -7.08 30.36
CA GLN A 20 19.41 -6.33 31.57
C GLN A 20 19.43 -4.79 31.56
N GLY A 21 18.22 -4.24 31.79
CA GLY A 21 17.98 -2.85 32.18
C GLY A 21 16.56 -2.66 32.70
N SER A 22 16.22 -3.34 33.81
CA SER A 22 15.01 -3.04 34.58
C SER A 22 15.15 -1.67 35.25
N GLY A 23 14.34 -0.71 34.82
CA GLY A 23 14.06 0.52 35.55
C GLY A 23 12.54 0.67 35.74
N PRO A 24 12.04 0.92 36.97
CA PRO A 24 10.64 1.27 37.18
C PRO A 24 10.44 2.75 36.84
N THR A 25 9.98 3.06 35.62
CA THR A 25 9.57 4.42 35.29
C THR A 25 8.15 4.65 35.78
N GLU A 26 8.02 5.67 36.60
CA GLU A 26 6.82 6.23 37.21
C GLU A 26 5.57 6.19 36.33
N LEU A 27 4.48 5.78 36.98
CA LEU A 27 3.11 5.90 36.53
C LEU A 27 2.71 7.39 36.48
N ILE A 28 2.87 8.03 35.32
CA ILE A 28 2.17 9.27 35.02
C ILE A 28 0.75 8.88 34.58
N LEU A 29 -0.18 8.95 35.54
CA LEU A 29 -1.62 8.89 35.34
C LEU A 29 -2.09 10.14 34.57
N GLY A 30 -1.83 10.17 33.27
CA GLY A 30 -2.51 11.06 32.34
C GLY A 30 -3.84 10.43 31.95
N ALA A 31 -4.93 11.09 32.30
CA ALA A 31 -6.29 10.72 31.92
C ALA A 31 -6.41 10.61 30.39
N VAL A 32 -6.29 9.38 29.87
CA VAL A 32 -6.72 9.06 28.51
C VAL A 32 -8.22 8.87 28.54
N ASP A 33 -8.91 9.73 27.80
CA ASP A 33 -10.34 9.64 27.53
C ASP A 33 -10.69 8.23 27.00
N PRO A 34 -11.48 7.41 27.73
CA PRO A 34 -11.79 6.04 27.32
C PRO A 34 -12.86 5.97 26.23
N THR A 35 -13.07 7.03 25.44
CA THR A 35 -13.96 7.00 24.27
C THR A 35 -13.23 6.54 23.01
N VAL A 36 -12.18 5.73 23.13
CA VAL A 36 -11.82 4.81 22.04
C VAL A 36 -12.88 3.71 22.05
N ARG A 37 -13.98 3.98 21.35
CA ARG A 37 -14.94 2.93 21.01
C ARG A 37 -14.17 1.87 20.26
N LEU A 38 -13.83 0.78 20.95
CA LEU A 38 -13.39 -0.46 20.32
C LEU A 38 -14.43 -0.74 19.23
N PRO A 39 -14.04 -0.73 17.94
CA PRO A 39 -14.98 -1.02 16.87
C PRO A 39 -15.55 -2.40 17.17
N THR A 40 -16.83 -2.42 17.52
CA THR A 40 -17.56 -3.64 17.85
C THR A 40 -17.34 -4.58 16.67
N GLU A 41 -16.66 -5.71 16.91
CA GLU A 41 -16.25 -6.72 15.96
C GLU A 41 -17.46 -7.42 15.30
N THR A 42 -18.28 -6.70 14.56
CA THR A 42 -18.98 -7.32 13.46
C THR A 42 -17.91 -7.63 12.44
N SER A 43 -17.38 -8.86 12.50
CA SER A 43 -16.51 -9.48 11.50
C SER A 43 -17.26 -9.60 10.17
N GLU A 44 -17.67 -8.47 9.61
CA GLU A 44 -18.12 -8.39 8.25
C GLU A 44 -16.89 -8.68 7.39
N MET A 45 -16.86 -9.86 6.77
CA MET A 45 -15.83 -10.18 5.80
C MET A 45 -15.85 -9.12 4.70
N PHE A 46 -14.70 -8.49 4.48
CA PHE A 46 -14.52 -7.52 3.40
C PHE A 46 -14.74 -8.21 2.05
N LYS A 47 -15.43 -7.54 1.11
CA LYS A 47 -15.70 -8.11 -0.21
C LYS A 47 -14.47 -7.99 -1.12
N VAL A 48 -14.36 -8.89 -2.11
CA VAL A 48 -13.34 -8.75 -3.16
C VAL A 48 -13.59 -7.44 -3.92
N GLY A 49 -12.54 -6.65 -4.13
CA GLY A 49 -12.56 -5.31 -4.69
C GLY A 49 -12.75 -4.20 -3.64
N GLU A 50 -12.97 -4.54 -2.38
CA GLU A 50 -13.14 -3.55 -1.32
C GLU A 50 -11.80 -2.93 -0.91
N ALA A 51 -11.80 -1.61 -0.72
CA ALA A 51 -10.64 -0.87 -0.25
C ALA A 51 -10.48 -1.08 1.26
N VAL A 52 -9.28 -1.50 1.66
CA VAL A 52 -8.92 -1.78 3.04
C VAL A 52 -7.56 -1.15 3.37
N ARG A 53 -7.21 -1.12 4.66
CA ARG A 53 -5.88 -0.74 5.13
C ARG A 53 -5.21 -1.96 5.75
N TYR A 54 -3.95 -2.21 5.40
CA TYR A 54 -3.13 -3.28 5.95
C TYR A 54 -2.06 -2.72 6.90
N LEU A 55 -1.99 -3.22 8.13
CA LEU A 55 -0.93 -2.86 9.07
C LEU A 55 0.36 -3.61 8.73
N SER A 56 1.29 -2.92 8.09
CA SER A 56 2.61 -3.47 7.79
C SER A 56 3.46 -3.61 9.04
N ARG A 57 3.93 -4.83 9.32
CA ARG A 57 4.80 -5.10 10.47
C ARG A 57 6.19 -4.50 10.31
N SER A 58 6.68 -4.38 9.09
CA SER A 58 8.02 -3.84 8.82
C SER A 58 8.07 -2.32 8.97
N SER A 59 7.00 -1.61 8.56
CA SER A 59 6.93 -0.15 8.64
C SER A 59 6.12 0.39 9.81
N GLY A 60 5.41 -0.47 10.55
CA GLY A 60 4.52 -0.07 11.65
C GLY A 60 3.40 0.87 11.20
N SER A 61 3.08 0.89 9.91
CA SER A 61 2.18 1.87 9.28
C SER A 61 1.05 1.17 8.54
N TRP A 62 -0.11 1.84 8.46
CA TRP A 62 -1.25 1.38 7.67
C TRP A 62 -1.03 1.70 6.19
N ILE A 63 -1.02 0.68 5.36
CA ILE A 63 -0.81 0.77 3.91
C ILE A 63 -2.16 0.57 3.19
N PRO A 64 -2.49 1.37 2.16
CA PRO A 64 -3.60 1.06 1.25
C PRO A 64 -3.54 -0.38 0.76
N ALA A 65 -4.70 -1.01 0.65
CA ALA A 65 -4.80 -2.29 -0.01
C ALA A 65 -6.20 -2.49 -0.63
N VAL A 66 -6.28 -3.39 -1.59
CA VAL A 66 -7.53 -3.88 -2.17
C VAL A 66 -7.63 -5.37 -1.92
N VAL A 67 -8.79 -5.82 -1.46
CA VAL A 67 -9.05 -7.25 -1.27
C VAL A 67 -9.15 -7.93 -2.63
N GLN A 68 -8.22 -8.82 -2.94
CA GLN A 68 -8.23 -9.63 -4.17
C GLN A 68 -8.96 -10.96 -3.97
N GLY A 69 -9.05 -11.46 -2.73
CA GLY A 69 -9.66 -12.75 -2.42
C GLY A 69 -9.56 -13.11 -0.95
N HIS A 70 -10.05 -14.31 -0.63
CA HIS A 70 -10.00 -14.90 0.70
C HIS A 70 -9.29 -16.25 0.60
N ASN A 71 -8.31 -16.46 1.47
CA ASN A 71 -7.70 -17.77 1.66
C ASN A 71 -8.42 -18.44 2.83
N GLU A 72 -9.18 -19.49 2.53
CA GLU A 72 -9.77 -20.37 3.51
C GLU A 72 -8.91 -21.64 3.56
N GLU A 73 -8.12 -21.79 4.62
CA GLU A 73 -7.38 -23.04 4.84
C GLU A 73 -8.27 -23.96 5.69
N LEU A 74 -8.70 -25.07 5.10
CA LEU A 74 -9.40 -26.12 5.83
C LEU A 74 -8.52 -26.57 6.99
N PRO A 75 -9.09 -26.76 8.21
CA PRO A 75 -8.31 -27.20 9.35
C PRO A 75 -7.69 -28.57 9.07
N GLY A 76 -6.40 -28.59 8.78
CA GLY A 76 -5.63 -29.81 8.62
C GLY A 76 -5.42 -30.47 9.99
N ASN A 77 -5.89 -31.72 10.12
CA ASN A 77 -5.49 -32.67 11.16
C ASN A 77 -5.56 -32.17 12.63
N GLY A 78 -6.68 -31.57 13.04
CA GLY A 78 -7.02 -31.44 14.46
C GLY A 78 -6.73 -30.08 15.12
N VAL A 79 -6.52 -29.02 14.34
CA VAL A 79 -6.60 -27.65 14.87
C VAL A 79 -8.07 -27.21 14.84
N GLU A 80 -8.63 -26.89 16.01
CA GLU A 80 -10.07 -26.68 16.22
C GLU A 80 -10.62 -25.38 15.61
N SER A 81 -9.77 -24.54 15.01
CA SER A 81 -10.18 -23.26 14.46
C SER A 81 -9.69 -23.10 13.02
N PRO A 82 -10.60 -22.97 12.04
CA PRO A 82 -10.22 -22.54 10.70
C PRO A 82 -9.61 -21.15 10.81
N TRP A 83 -8.39 -20.99 10.31
CA TRP A 83 -7.77 -19.68 10.21
C TRP A 83 -8.02 -19.14 8.80
N PHE A 84 -8.60 -17.95 8.72
CA PHE A 84 -8.85 -17.27 7.45
C PHE A 84 -7.83 -16.14 7.27
N SER A 85 -7.42 -15.89 6.03
CA SER A 85 -6.58 -14.74 5.69
C SER A 85 -7.07 -14.04 4.43
N TYR A 86 -6.85 -12.73 4.35
CA TYR A 86 -7.16 -11.96 3.15
C TYR A 86 -5.99 -12.02 2.16
N CYS A 87 -6.32 -12.15 0.88
CA CYS A 87 -5.37 -11.93 -0.21
C CYS A 87 -5.49 -10.47 -0.63
N LEU A 88 -4.47 -9.67 -0.35
CA LEU A 88 -4.41 -8.26 -0.70
C LEU A 88 -3.40 -8.05 -1.84
N ASP A 89 -3.57 -6.99 -2.63
CA ASP A 89 -2.64 -6.59 -3.69
C ASP A 89 -1.21 -6.33 -3.18
N VAL A 90 -1.07 -5.79 -1.96
CA VAL A 90 0.22 -5.54 -1.31
C VAL A 90 0.73 -6.70 -0.45
N GLN A 91 -0.17 -7.60 -0.03
CA GLN A 91 0.14 -8.68 0.91
C GLN A 91 -0.76 -9.90 0.63
N PRO A 92 -0.24 -10.96 0.00
CA PRO A 92 -1.04 -12.14 -0.39
C PRO A 92 -1.66 -12.92 0.77
N ARG A 93 -1.12 -12.76 1.99
CA ARG A 93 -1.59 -13.41 3.22
C ARG A 93 -1.61 -12.41 4.36
N ALA A 94 -2.73 -11.71 4.51
CA ALA A 94 -2.95 -10.74 5.58
C ALA A 94 -3.89 -11.31 6.65
N HIS A 95 -3.49 -11.21 7.91
CA HIS A 95 -4.30 -11.63 9.04
C HIS A 95 -5.49 -10.66 9.23
N PRO A 96 -6.71 -11.13 9.54
CA PRO A 96 -7.88 -10.25 9.68
C PRO A 96 -7.70 -9.13 10.70
N GLY A 97 -7.07 -9.39 11.85
CA GLY A 97 -6.73 -8.35 12.83
C GLY A 97 -5.69 -7.31 12.36
N GLN A 98 -5.13 -7.46 11.16
CA GLN A 98 -4.23 -6.48 10.53
C GLN A 98 -4.88 -5.80 9.33
N VAL A 99 -6.15 -6.07 9.06
CA VAL A 99 -6.92 -5.48 7.98
C VAL A 99 -8.03 -4.66 8.61
N LEU A 100 -8.08 -3.38 8.27
CA LEU A 100 -9.17 -2.49 8.66
C LEU A 100 -9.91 -2.02 7.43
N ALA A 101 -11.21 -1.75 7.60
CA ALA A 101 -11.99 -1.05 6.60
C ALA A 101 -11.27 0.26 6.26
N ALA A 102 -11.06 0.53 4.97
CA ALA A 102 -10.63 1.87 4.62
C ALA A 102 -11.79 2.81 4.92
N GLU A 103 -11.55 3.83 5.76
CA GLU A 103 -12.54 4.87 6.02
C GLU A 103 -13.08 5.36 4.68
N ARG A 104 -14.40 5.21 4.50
CA ARG A 104 -15.11 5.27 3.21
C ARG A 104 -15.03 6.62 2.50
N GLY A 105 -14.25 7.57 3.02
CA GLY A 105 -14.00 8.89 2.44
C GLY A 105 -12.52 9.30 2.35
N GLU A 106 -11.57 8.52 2.87
CA GLU A 106 -10.15 8.94 2.88
C GLU A 106 -9.25 8.16 1.92
N PHE A 107 -9.68 6.97 1.48
CA PHE A 107 -8.85 6.09 0.65
C PHE A 107 -9.29 5.95 -0.79
N LEU A 108 -10.44 6.52 -1.13
CA LEU A 108 -10.72 6.92 -2.51
C LEU A 108 -10.00 8.25 -2.78
N GLN A 109 -8.67 8.30 -2.60
CA GLN A 109 -7.92 9.23 -3.43
C GLN A 109 -8.15 8.77 -4.87
N PRO A 110 -8.53 9.70 -5.74
CA PRO A 110 -9.66 9.46 -6.59
C PRO A 110 -9.24 8.72 -7.87
N LEU A 111 -9.31 7.40 -7.87
CA LEU A 111 -9.31 6.68 -9.16
C LEU A 111 -10.47 7.13 -10.07
N ASP A 112 -11.52 7.72 -9.49
CA ASP A 112 -12.64 8.33 -10.22
C ASP A 112 -12.47 9.81 -10.57
N ARG A 113 -11.50 10.53 -9.98
CA ARG A 113 -11.24 11.91 -10.41
C ARG A 113 -10.26 11.81 -11.55
N LEU A 114 -10.82 11.63 -12.73
CA LEU A 114 -10.13 12.03 -13.94
C LEU A 114 -9.66 13.47 -13.75
N PHE A 115 -8.34 13.66 -13.71
CA PHE A 115 -7.77 15.00 -13.71
C PHE A 115 -8.19 15.69 -15.00
N GLU A 116 -8.71 16.90 -14.90
CA GLU A 116 -9.18 17.63 -16.08
C GLU A 116 -7.99 18.18 -16.88
N VAL A 117 -8.20 18.44 -18.18
CA VAL A 117 -7.18 19.10 -19.00
C VAL A 117 -6.90 20.49 -18.44
N GLY A 118 -5.62 20.78 -18.16
CA GLY A 118 -5.16 22.00 -17.50
C GLY A 118 -4.92 21.84 -16.00
N GLU A 119 -5.32 20.72 -15.39
CA GLU A 119 -5.11 20.47 -13.97
C GLU A 119 -3.63 20.23 -13.66
N ALA A 120 -3.14 20.86 -12.59
CA ALA A 120 -1.79 20.69 -12.10
C ALA A 120 -1.68 19.38 -11.31
N VAL A 121 -0.79 18.50 -11.76
CA VAL A 121 -0.56 17.17 -11.19
C VAL A 121 0.93 16.97 -10.90
N ARG A 122 1.27 15.90 -10.19
CA ARG A 122 2.66 15.42 -10.07
C ARG A 122 2.77 14.06 -10.72
N TYR A 123 3.82 13.90 -11.51
CA TYR A 123 4.16 12.65 -12.19
C TYR A 123 5.40 12.01 -11.57
N LEU A 124 5.32 10.73 -11.22
CA LEU A 124 6.48 9.99 -10.76
C LEU A 124 7.38 9.68 -11.96
N SER A 125 8.53 10.35 -12.08
CA SER A 125 9.48 10.11 -13.16
C SER A 125 10.19 8.77 -13.00
N ARG A 126 10.28 8.00 -14.09
CA ARG A 126 10.91 6.66 -14.12
C ARG A 126 12.44 6.77 -14.04
N GLY A 127 13.02 7.75 -14.74
CA GLY A 127 14.47 7.97 -14.75
C GLY A 127 14.99 8.63 -13.48
N LEU A 128 14.18 9.50 -12.86
CA LEU A 128 14.62 10.27 -11.68
C LEU A 128 14.11 9.71 -10.34
N GLY A 129 13.12 8.81 -10.35
CA GLY A 129 12.53 8.26 -9.12
C GLY A 129 11.86 9.30 -8.22
N GLN A 130 11.55 10.49 -8.74
CA GLN A 130 10.97 11.61 -8.00
C GLN A 130 9.68 12.14 -8.65
N TRP A 131 8.86 12.81 -7.86
CA TRP A 131 7.62 13.45 -8.30
C TRP A 131 7.90 14.80 -8.94
N VAL A 132 7.69 14.90 -10.25
CA VAL A 132 7.90 16.11 -11.05
C VAL A 132 6.56 16.79 -11.28
N PRO A 133 6.45 18.13 -11.12
CA PRO A 133 5.23 18.86 -11.46
C PRO A 133 4.92 18.70 -12.96
N ALA A 134 3.64 18.54 -13.28
CA ALA A 134 3.15 18.37 -14.64
C ALA A 134 1.75 18.96 -14.80
N VAL A 135 1.32 19.19 -16.04
CA VAL A 135 -0.03 19.64 -16.37
C VAL A 135 -0.69 18.63 -17.29
N VAL A 136 -1.93 18.26 -17.00
CA VAL A 136 -2.71 17.35 -17.84
C VAL A 136 -3.04 18.04 -19.15
N ARG A 137 -2.60 17.47 -20.27
CA ARG A 137 -2.91 17.91 -21.64
C ARG A 137 -4.08 17.16 -22.25
N GLY A 138 -4.37 15.96 -21.77
CA GLY A 138 -5.43 15.11 -22.28
C GLY A 138 -5.41 13.71 -21.69
N HIS A 139 -6.26 12.85 -22.25
CA HIS A 139 -6.38 11.44 -21.88
C HIS A 139 -6.34 10.60 -23.14
N VAL A 140 -5.71 9.44 -23.07
CA VAL A 140 -5.61 8.50 -24.18
C VAL A 140 -5.88 7.09 -23.69
N MET A 141 -6.74 6.37 -24.42
CA MET A 141 -6.91 4.93 -24.26
C MET A 141 -5.86 4.27 -25.15
N VAL A 142 -4.92 3.55 -24.55
CA VAL A 142 -3.94 2.75 -25.29
C VAL A 142 -4.30 1.28 -25.19
N PRO A 143 -4.13 0.48 -26.25
CA PRO A 143 -4.27 -0.96 -26.11
C PRO A 143 -3.25 -1.47 -25.09
N ALA A 144 -3.69 -2.25 -24.11
CA ALA A 144 -2.78 -2.93 -23.21
C ALA A 144 -1.95 -3.96 -24.00
N ALA A 145 -0.95 -4.56 -23.33
CA ALA A 145 -0.12 -5.63 -23.88
C ALA A 145 -0.96 -6.66 -24.67
N PRO A 146 -0.41 -7.34 -25.71
CA PRO A 146 -1.20 -8.21 -26.59
C PRO A 146 -2.03 -9.22 -25.79
N GLY A 147 -3.36 -9.12 -25.92
CA GLY A 147 -4.35 -9.92 -25.17
C GLY A 147 -4.95 -9.22 -23.94
N GLY A 148 -4.47 -8.03 -23.57
CA GLY A 148 -5.09 -7.14 -22.60
C GLY A 148 -6.09 -6.19 -23.26
N GLY A 149 -7.08 -5.73 -22.50
CA GLY A 149 -8.06 -4.73 -22.95
C GLY A 149 -7.45 -3.35 -23.19
N GLU A 150 -8.27 -2.30 -23.16
CA GLU A 150 -7.77 -0.93 -23.26
C GLU A 150 -7.32 -0.42 -21.88
N GLU A 151 -6.19 0.28 -21.83
CA GLU A 151 -5.61 0.90 -20.63
C GLU A 151 -5.68 2.42 -20.76
N PHE A 152 -6.24 3.07 -19.74
CA PHE A 152 -6.31 4.52 -19.65
C PHE A 152 -4.95 5.12 -19.27
N ARG A 153 -4.51 6.17 -19.97
CA ARG A 153 -3.30 6.93 -19.66
C ARG A 153 -3.51 8.44 -19.76
N TYR A 154 -2.80 9.17 -18.91
CA TYR A 154 -2.75 10.63 -18.95
C TYR A 154 -1.70 11.12 -19.93
N HIS A 155 -2.07 12.07 -20.77
CA HIS A 155 -1.14 12.87 -21.56
C HIS A 155 -0.74 14.07 -20.72
N LEU A 156 0.51 14.12 -20.27
CA LEU A 156 1.09 15.20 -19.50
C LEU A 156 2.04 16.02 -20.37
N ASP A 157 2.28 17.28 -20.02
CA ASP A 157 3.23 18.16 -20.72
C ASP A 157 4.67 17.60 -20.78
N CYS A 158 5.08 16.81 -19.78
CA CYS A 158 6.39 16.16 -19.73
C CYS A 158 6.37 14.67 -20.11
N GLN A 159 5.20 14.05 -20.29
CA GLN A 159 5.06 12.62 -20.56
C GLN A 159 3.78 12.33 -21.34
N GLU A 160 3.91 11.84 -22.57
CA GLU A 160 2.77 11.62 -23.48
C GLU A 160 1.80 10.52 -23.02
N ALA A 161 2.31 9.51 -22.30
CA ALA A 161 1.53 8.38 -21.83
C ALA A 161 1.92 7.98 -20.41
N ALA A 162 1.41 8.71 -19.42
CA ALA A 162 1.60 8.44 -18.00
C ALA A 162 0.51 7.50 -17.46
N HIS A 163 0.92 6.43 -16.77
CA HIS A 163 -0.01 5.52 -16.11
C HIS A 163 -0.70 6.23 -14.93
N PRO A 164 -2.01 6.04 -14.70
CA PRO A 164 -2.76 6.73 -13.64
C PRO A 164 -2.17 6.53 -12.24
N SER A 165 -1.62 5.35 -11.93
CA SER A 165 -0.92 5.10 -10.64
C SER A 165 0.35 5.93 -10.42
N ARG A 166 0.83 6.64 -11.44
CA ARG A 166 2.02 7.49 -11.40
C ARG A 166 1.68 8.98 -11.49
N VAL A 167 0.40 9.31 -11.42
CA VAL A 167 -0.11 10.68 -11.43
C VAL A 167 -0.84 10.90 -10.12
N MET A 168 -0.52 11.99 -9.42
CA MET A 168 -1.19 12.37 -8.19
C MET A 168 -1.56 13.86 -8.23
N PRO A 169 -2.52 14.32 -7.42
CA PRO A 169 -2.87 15.74 -7.36
C PRO A 169 -1.62 16.57 -7.04
N GLY A 170 -1.39 17.59 -7.85
CA GLY A 170 -0.37 18.59 -7.56
C GLY A 170 -0.94 19.64 -6.65
N GLU A 171 -0.09 20.22 -5.81
CA GLU A 171 -0.40 21.54 -5.28
C GLU A 171 -0.53 22.44 -6.51
N ALA A 172 -1.72 22.99 -6.74
CA ALA A 172 -1.93 23.95 -7.81
C ALA A 172 -0.93 25.08 -7.56
N ALA A 173 0.17 25.09 -8.34
CA ALA A 173 1.17 26.15 -8.28
C ALA A 173 0.37 27.44 -8.47
N GLY A 174 0.24 28.21 -7.38
CA GLY A 174 -0.84 29.15 -7.19
C GLY A 174 -1.10 29.91 -8.48
N GLN A 175 -2.34 29.82 -8.96
CA GLN A 175 -2.83 30.61 -10.08
C GLN A 175 -2.42 32.06 -9.79
N SER A 176 -1.31 32.48 -10.38
CA SER A 176 -0.91 33.87 -10.41
C SER A 176 -1.89 34.48 -11.38
N HIS A 177 -3.04 34.85 -10.82
CA HIS A 177 -4.06 35.66 -11.43
C HIS A 177 -3.43 37.03 -11.62
N GLU A 178 -2.61 37.14 -12.67
CA GLU A 178 -2.06 38.39 -13.14
C GLU A 178 -3.25 39.19 -13.71
N ARG A 179 -3.68 40.18 -12.94
CA ARG A 179 -4.65 41.21 -13.33
C ARG A 179 -3.92 42.45 -13.81
#